data_AF-A0A2I0NWB8-F1
#
_entry.id   AF-A0A2I0NWB8-F1
#
_cell.length_a   1.000
_cell.length_b   1.000
_cell.length_c   1.000
_cell.angle_alpha   90.00
_cell.angle_beta   90.00
_cell.angle_gamma   90.00
#
_symmetry.space_group_name_H-M   'P 1'
#
loop_
_entity.id
_entity.type
_entity.pdbx_description
1 polymer ?
#
loop_
_entity_poly.entity_id
_entity_poly.type
_entity_poly.pdbx_seq_one_letter_code
_entity_poly.pdbx_strand_id
1 'polypeptide(L)'
;MSTPATTQSDVFSTIKPEYSNHTISSGLASGLLTVEDADLIREFIAEKRASVGICTGRANMLSFTLVGWRRFIGPYKDLNMGGVYTGIDAL
;
A
#
# COMPACT_ATOMS: atom_id res chain seq x y z
N MET A 1 -32.82 -4.54 26.96
CA MET A 1 -31.61 -4.82 26.15
C MET A 1 -31.43 -3.62 25.22
N SER A 2 -30.40 -2.81 25.46
CA SER A 2 -30.15 -1.59 24.69
C SER A 2 -29.35 -1.92 23.43
N THR A 3 -29.92 -1.69 22.26
CA THR A 3 -29.24 -1.78 20.97
C THR A 3 -28.15 -0.70 20.92
N PRO A 4 -26.88 -1.02 20.61
CA PRO A 4 -25.88 0.02 20.45
C PRO A 4 -26.23 0.86 19.22
N ALA A 5 -26.20 2.18 19.36
CA ALA A 5 -26.41 3.09 18.25
C ALA A 5 -25.23 2.99 17.27
N THR A 6 -25.49 2.63 16.02
CA THR A 6 -24.52 2.72 14.93
C THR A 6 -24.18 4.20 14.72
N THR A 7 -22.96 4.60 15.09
CA THR A 7 -22.45 5.95 14.83
C THR A 7 -22.38 6.18 13.33
N GLN A 8 -22.89 7.31 12.85
CA GLN A 8 -22.96 7.76 11.45
C GLN A 8 -21.62 7.72 10.65
N SER A 9 -20.49 7.42 11.30
CA SER A 9 -19.16 7.36 10.69
C SER A 9 -19.00 6.22 9.68
N ASP A 10 -19.76 5.13 9.81
CA ASP A 10 -19.61 3.95 8.94
C ASP A 10 -20.07 4.18 7.49
N VAL A 11 -20.87 5.23 7.25
CA VAL A 11 -21.46 5.52 5.93
C VAL A 11 -20.47 6.24 5.00
N PHE A 12 -19.46 6.93 5.54
CA PHE A 12 -18.44 7.66 4.76
C PHE A 12 -17.08 6.96 4.72
N SER A 13 -16.88 5.89 5.48
CA SER A 13 -15.58 5.20 5.64
C SER A 13 -15.46 3.93 4.80
N THR A 14 -15.88 3.94 3.53
CA THR A 14 -15.84 2.75 2.65
C THR A 14 -14.40 2.38 2.30
N ILE A 15 -13.68 1.78 3.24
CA ILE A 15 -12.35 1.21 3.04
C ILE A 15 -12.54 -0.12 2.33
N LYS A 16 -12.36 -0.10 1.01
CA LYS A 16 -12.52 -1.27 0.17
C LYS A 16 -11.21 -2.07 0.10
N PRO A 17 -11.24 -3.40 0.28
CA PRO A 17 -10.03 -4.23 0.19
C PRO A 17 -9.43 -4.28 -1.22
N GLU A 18 -10.21 -3.94 -2.25
CA GLU A 18 -9.75 -3.96 -3.63
C GLU A 18 -8.83 -2.77 -3.97
N TYR A 19 -8.82 -1.71 -3.15
CA TYR A 19 -8.04 -0.49 -3.44
C TYR A 19 -6.53 -0.76 -3.54
N SER A 20 -5.98 -1.64 -2.69
CA SER A 20 -4.57 -2.04 -2.79
C SER A 20 -4.26 -2.68 -4.15
N ASN A 21 -5.13 -3.58 -4.62
CA ASN A 21 -4.94 -4.25 -5.90
C ASN A 21 -5.13 -3.29 -7.07
N HIS A 22 -6.14 -2.41 -7.02
CA HIS A 22 -6.37 -1.42 -8.06
C HIS A 22 -5.19 -0.46 -8.22
N THR A 23 -4.59 0.04 -7.12
CA THR A 23 -3.44 0.94 -7.23
C THR A 23 -2.21 0.25 -7.82
N ILE A 24 -1.97 -1.02 -7.48
CA ILE A 24 -0.86 -1.80 -8.04
C ILE A 24 -1.11 -2.07 -9.53
N SER A 25 -2.32 -2.49 -9.91
CA SER A 25 -2.68 -2.73 -11.32
C SER A 25 -2.61 -1.44 -12.15
N SER A 26 -3.02 -0.30 -11.59
CA SER A 26 -2.88 1.00 -12.25
C SER A 26 -1.41 1.41 -12.41
N GLY A 27 -0.57 1.12 -11.42
CA GLY A 27 0.87 1.34 -11.49
C GLY A 27 1.53 0.51 -12.59
N LEU A 28 1.13 -0.74 -12.75
CA LEU A 28 1.58 -1.61 -13.85
C LEU A 28 1.11 -1.08 -15.22
N ALA A 29 -0.18 -0.76 -15.34
CA ALA A 29 -0.76 -0.30 -16.60
C ALA A 29 -0.15 1.02 -17.10
N SER A 30 0.28 1.89 -16.17
CA SER A 30 0.95 3.16 -16.48
C SER A 30 2.46 3.02 -16.71
N GLY A 31 3.04 1.82 -16.54
CA GLY A 31 4.48 1.59 -16.62
C GLY A 31 5.27 2.18 -15.44
N LEU A 32 4.59 2.68 -14.40
CA LEU A 32 5.23 3.17 -13.18
C LEU A 32 5.88 2.03 -12.39
N LEU A 33 5.25 0.86 -12.38
CA LEU A 33 5.75 -0.36 -11.74
C LEU A 33 6.17 -1.37 -12.80
N THR A 34 7.22 -2.13 -12.50
CA THR A 34 7.49 -3.40 -13.15
C THR A 34 6.64 -4.52 -12.53
N VAL A 35 6.56 -5.68 -13.21
CA VAL A 35 5.90 -6.87 -12.64
C VAL A 35 6.56 -7.29 -11.33
N GLU A 36 7.90 -7.26 -11.27
CA GLU A 36 8.68 -7.58 -10.08
C GLU A 36 8.39 -6.60 -8.93
N ASP A 37 8.29 -5.29 -9.22
CA ASP A 37 7.90 -4.30 -8.20
C ASP A 37 6.52 -4.60 -7.62
N ALA A 38 5.56 -4.96 -8.47
CA ALA A 38 4.19 -5.27 -8.05
C ALA A 38 4.14 -6.53 -7.17
N ASP A 39 4.93 -7.55 -7.49
CA ASP A 39 4.98 -8.79 -6.72
C ASP A 39 5.62 -8.56 -5.35
N LEU A 40 6.74 -7.83 -5.28
CA LEU A 40 7.37 -7.44 -4.01
C LEU A 40 6.44 -6.62 -3.11
N ILE A 41 5.65 -5.71 -3.67
CA ILE A 41 4.64 -4.96 -2.89
C ILE A 41 3.60 -5.93 -2.32
N ARG A 42 3.08 -6.87 -3.13
CA ARG A 42 2.07 -7.84 -2.67
C ARG A 42 2.61 -8.75 -1.57
N GLU A 43 3.83 -9.26 -1.74
CA GLU A 43 4.52 -10.08 -0.75
C GLU A 43 4.70 -9.32 0.57
N PHE A 44 5.20 -8.07 0.50
CA PHE A 44 5.36 -7.24 1.70
C PHE A 44 4.04 -7.00 2.44
N ILE A 45 2.95 -6.71 1.72
CA ILE A 45 1.63 -6.51 2.35
C ILE A 45 1.10 -7.81 2.95
N ALA A 46 1.28 -8.95 2.28
CA ALA A 46 0.90 -10.27 2.79
C ALA A 46 1.67 -10.61 4.07
N GLU A 47 2.99 -10.39 4.07
CA GLU A 47 3.87 -10.55 5.23
C GLU A 47 3.43 -9.67 6.39
N LYS A 48 3.10 -8.40 6.16
CA LYS A 48 2.61 -7.49 7.23
C LYS A 48 1.24 -7.89 7.77
N ARG A 49 0.36 -8.46 6.94
CA ARG A 49 -0.91 -9.04 7.42
C ARG A 49 -0.67 -10.26 8.29
N ALA A 50 0.23 -11.15 7.88
CA ALA A 50 0.54 -12.38 8.61
C ALA A 50 1.28 -12.12 9.94
N SER A 51 2.26 -11.22 9.94
CA SER A 51 3.16 -11.00 11.08
C SER A 51 2.57 -10.10 12.18
N VAL A 52 1.85 -9.03 11.79
CA VAL A 52 1.36 -8.01 12.75
C VAL A 52 -0.12 -7.67 12.57
N GLY A 53 -0.85 -8.40 11.71
CA GLY A 53 -2.30 -8.29 11.61
C GLY A 53 -2.81 -6.94 11.09
N ILE A 54 -2.10 -6.29 10.16
CA ILE A 54 -2.54 -4.98 9.65
C ILE A 54 -3.96 -5.05 9.06
N CYS A 55 -4.79 -4.06 9.39
CA CYS A 55 -6.14 -3.95 8.84
C CYS A 55 -6.12 -3.53 7.36
N THR A 56 -7.25 -3.69 6.67
CA THR A 56 -7.42 -3.32 5.26
C THR A 56 -7.02 -1.88 4.97
N GLY A 57 -7.42 -0.92 5.82
CA GLY A 57 -7.05 0.48 5.64
C GLY A 57 -5.55 0.72 5.68
N ARG A 58 -4.85 0.01 6.57
CA ARG A 58 -3.38 0.08 6.66
C ARG A 58 -2.70 -0.57 5.46
N ALA A 59 -3.23 -1.70 4.98
CA ALA A 59 -2.73 -2.34 3.76
C ALA A 59 -2.89 -1.41 2.54
N ASN A 60 -4.07 -0.78 2.39
CA ASN A 60 -4.31 0.21 1.34
C ASN A 60 -3.32 1.37 1.42
N MET A 61 -3.16 1.96 2.61
CA MET A 61 -2.20 3.06 2.84
C MET A 61 -0.79 2.67 2.40
N LEU A 62 -0.28 1.52 2.86
CA LEU A 62 1.05 1.03 2.50
C LEU A 62 1.18 0.80 0.99
N SER A 63 0.18 0.20 0.33
CA SER A 63 0.19 0.02 -1.12
C SER A 63 0.26 1.36 -1.86
N PHE A 64 -0.56 2.35 -1.49
CA PHE A 64 -0.51 3.68 -2.09
C PHE A 64 0.85 4.37 -1.88
N THR A 65 1.39 4.31 -0.65
CA THR A 65 2.71 4.88 -0.34
C THR A 65 3.80 4.24 -1.18
N LEU A 66 3.87 2.91 -1.24
CA LEU A 66 4.88 2.20 -2.00
C LEU A 66 4.77 2.56 -3.49
N VAL A 67 3.59 2.38 -4.10
CA VAL A 67 3.39 2.73 -5.52
C VAL A 67 3.78 4.18 -5.82
N GLY A 68 3.44 5.13 -4.95
CA GLY A 68 3.83 6.53 -5.10
C GLY A 68 5.35 6.75 -5.00
N TRP A 69 6.01 6.10 -4.05
CA TRP A 69 7.45 6.21 -3.84
C TRP A 69 8.27 5.73 -5.04
N ARG A 70 7.73 4.84 -5.88
CA ARG A 70 8.45 4.31 -7.05
C ARG A 70 8.99 5.39 -8.01
N ARG A 71 8.43 6.60 -7.96
CA ARG A 71 8.90 7.78 -8.71
C ARG A 71 10.22 8.37 -8.19
N PHE A 72 10.56 8.09 -6.93
CA PHE A 72 11.64 8.75 -6.20
C PHE A 72 12.74 7.77 -5.74
N ILE A 73 12.39 6.50 -5.56
CA ILE A 73 13.34 5.43 -5.18
C ILE A 73 13.65 4.52 -6.37
N GLY A 74 14.83 3.88 -6.31
CA GLY A 74 15.26 2.87 -7.27
C GLY A 74 14.39 1.59 -7.25
N PRO A 75 14.66 0.62 -8.13
CA PRO A 75 13.95 -0.66 -8.17
C PRO A 75 13.93 -1.34 -6.80
N TYR A 76 12.78 -1.89 -6.39
CA TYR A 76 12.64 -2.42 -5.02
C TYR A 76 13.59 -3.58 -4.71
N LYS A 77 13.89 -4.41 -5.71
CA LYS A 77 14.77 -5.57 -5.57
C LYS A 77 16.17 -5.19 -5.08
N ASP A 78 16.68 -4.05 -5.56
CA ASP A 78 18.03 -3.58 -5.28
C ASP A 78 18.04 -2.47 -4.21
N LEU A 79 16.87 -2.14 -3.65
CA LEU A 79 16.71 -1.01 -2.76
C LEU A 79 17.26 -1.34 -1.37
N ASN A 80 18.24 -0.55 -0.94
CA ASN A 80 18.76 -0.58 0.42
C ASN A 80 18.23 0.60 1.24
N MET A 81 18.47 0.59 2.55
CA MET A 81 18.01 1.65 3.46
C MET A 81 18.51 3.04 3.04
N GLY A 82 19.75 3.16 2.55
CA GLY A 82 20.30 4.43 2.06
C GLY A 82 19.53 4.95 0.84
N GLY A 83 19.19 4.07 -0.10
CA GLY A 83 18.37 4.41 -1.26
C GLY A 83 16.95 4.86 -0.89
N VAL A 84 16.37 4.28 0.16
CA VAL A 84 15.07 4.73 0.70
C VAL A 84 15.18 6.16 1.23
N TYR A 85 16.13 6.45 2.10
CA TYR A 85 16.27 7.79 2.70
C TYR A 85 16.55 8.86 1.64
N THR A 86 17.46 8.59 0.71
CA THR A 86 17.76 9.52 -0.41
C THR A 86 16.53 9.82 -1.27
N GLY A 87 15.67 8.82 -1.53
CA GLY A 87 14.45 9.05 -2.31
C GLY A 87 13.34 9.74 -1.51
N ILE A 88 13.28 9.56 -0.18
CA ILE A 88 12.36 10.30 0.68
C ILE A 88 12.74 11.79 0.74
N ASP A 89 14.02 12.12 0.79
CA ASP A 89 14.49 13.52 0.77
C ASP A 89 14.15 14.26 -0.54
N ALA A 90 13.76 13.53 -1.59
CA ALA A 90 13.34 14.07 -2.88
C ALA A 90 11.82 14.28 -3.01
N LEU A 91 11.03 13.98 -1.97
CA LEU A 91 9.57 14.21 -1.89
C LEU A 91 9.22 15.64 -1.47
#